data_AF-A0A7C5FDX0-F1
#
_entry.id   AF-A0A7C5FDX0-F1
#
_cell.length_a   1.000
_cell.length_b   1.000
_cell.length_c   1.000
_cell.angle_alpha   90.00
_cell.angle_beta   90.00
_cell.angle_gamma   90.00
#
_symmetry.space_group_name_H-M   'P 1'
#
loop_
_entity.id
_entity.type
_entity.pdbx_description
1 polymer ?
#
loop_
_entity_poly.entity_id
_entity_poly.type
_entity_poly.pdbx_seq_one_letter_code
_entity_poly.pdbx_strand_id
1 'polypeptide(L)'
;MPASSATQLIFFIASILIATSLVGVFLTTTYNFARDIQRDTNNKGIEIQTDIKIVNDPDNMPYNKSTNLLTIYVKNTGSVPITNASKTLVLINGTAFSGNDLVISMLGGATGWFPEETAMINLTISLSSGYYELKVVVQGGKYDKISFNII
;
A
#
# COMPACT_ATOMS: atom_id res chain seq x y z
N MET A 1 14.44 46.79 53.40
CA MET A 1 13.49 45.67 53.42
C MET A 1 14.08 44.51 52.61
N PRO A 2 14.74 43.54 53.24
CA PRO A 2 15.42 42.42 52.56
C PRO A 2 14.49 41.28 52.11
N ALA A 3 13.21 41.28 52.50
CA ALA A 3 12.27 40.19 52.22
C ALA A 3 11.84 40.10 50.74
N SER A 4 11.81 41.21 49.99
CA SER A 4 11.34 41.24 48.59
C SER A 4 12.31 40.58 47.61
N SER A 5 13.62 40.69 47.83
CA SER A 5 14.65 40.11 46.95
C SER A 5 14.69 38.59 47.02
N ALA A 6 14.45 38.00 48.20
CA ALA A 6 14.38 36.55 48.36
C ALA A 6 13.17 35.95 47.63
N THR A 7 12.01 36.58 47.71
CA THR A 7 10.80 36.15 47.00
C THR A 7 10.95 36.24 45.49
N GLN A 8 11.55 37.32 44.97
CA GLN A 8 11.83 37.46 43.53
C GLN A 8 12.75 36.35 43.01
N LEU A 9 13.78 35.97 43.77
CA LEU A 9 14.71 34.90 43.40
C LEU A 9 14.02 33.52 43.39
N ILE A 10 13.13 33.26 44.35
CA ILE A 10 12.33 32.02 44.38
C ILE A 10 11.42 31.94 43.14
N PHE A 11 10.71 33.02 42.78
CA PHE A 11 9.87 33.04 41.59
C PHE A 11 10.67 32.91 40.29
N PHE A 12 11.87 33.48 40.24
CA PHE A 12 12.76 33.36 39.09
C PHE A 12 13.17 31.90 38.87
N ILE A 13 13.61 31.20 39.93
CA ILE A 13 14.00 29.79 39.85
C ILE A 13 12.79 28.91 39.50
N ALA A 14 11.63 29.13 40.14
CA ALA A 14 10.41 28.38 39.84
C ALA A 14 10.00 28.53 38.36
N SER A 15 10.12 29.74 37.80
CA SER A 15 9.80 30.01 36.39
C SER A 15 10.75 29.28 35.44
N ILE A 16 12.05 29.21 35.76
CA ILE A 16 13.03 28.46 34.96
C ILE A 16 12.74 26.96 35.00
N LEU A 17 12.38 26.41 36.16
CA LEU A 17 12.03 24.99 36.28
C LEU A 17 10.82 24.66 35.41
N ILE A 18 9.77 25.47 35.50
CA ILE A 18 8.56 25.30 34.68
C ILE A 18 8.90 25.41 33.18
N ALA A 19 9.66 26.44 32.78
CA ALA A 19 10.07 26.63 31.40
C ALA A 19 10.88 25.43 30.87
N THR A 20 11.80 24.90 31.67
CA THR A 20 12.64 23.75 31.30
C THR A 20 11.81 22.48 31.11
N SER A 21 10.86 22.21 32.01
CA SER A 21 9.94 21.08 31.87
C SER A 21 9.11 21.19 30.60
N LEU A 22 8.61 22.38 30.29
CA LEU A 22 7.81 22.64 29.09
C LEU A 22 8.64 22.46 27.81
N VAL A 23 9.90 22.92 27.78
CA VAL A 23 10.83 22.70 26.67
C VAL A 23 11.07 21.20 26.44
N GLY A 24 11.25 20.40 27.50
CA GLY A 24 11.44 18.95 27.37
C GLY A 24 10.27 18.25 26.69
N VAL A 25 9.04 18.63 27.04
CA VAL A 25 7.83 18.13 26.38
C VAL A 25 7.77 18.59 24.93
N PHE A 26 7.97 19.88 24.66
CA PHE A 26 7.92 20.41 23.29
C PHE A 26 8.97 19.79 22.37
N LEU A 27 10.19 19.55 22.86
CA LEU A 27 11.23 18.88 22.09
C LEU A 27 10.81 17.46 21.70
N THR A 28 10.22 16.72 22.65
CA THR A 28 9.74 15.35 22.41
C THR A 28 8.59 15.34 21.41
N THR A 29 7.60 16.22 21.58
CA THR A 29 6.46 16.34 20.67
C THR A 29 6.91 16.74 19.26
N THR A 30 7.81 17.72 19.13
CA THR A 30 8.33 18.16 17.84
C THR A 30 9.13 17.06 17.15
N TYR A 31 9.96 16.33 17.90
CA TYR A 31 10.72 15.21 17.36
C TYR A 31 9.80 14.08 16.86
N ASN A 32 8.79 13.72 17.65
CA ASN A 32 7.80 12.71 17.26
C ASN A 32 7.02 13.16 16.01
N PHE A 33 6.58 14.42 15.98
CA PHE A 33 5.88 15.01 14.84
C PHE A 33 6.74 14.98 13.57
N ALA A 34 8.02 15.36 13.66
CA ALA A 34 8.94 15.32 12.53
C ALA A 34 9.13 13.89 12.00
N ARG A 35 9.23 12.90 12.90
CA ARG A 35 9.31 11.48 12.53
C ARG A 35 8.03 10.98 11.86
N ASP A 36 6.87 11.39 12.35
CA ASP A 36 5.59 11.01 11.76
C ASP A 36 5.44 11.59 10.35
N ILE A 37 5.82 12.86 10.13
CA ILE A 37 5.87 13.48 8.80
C ILE A 37 6.81 12.70 7.88
N GLN A 38 8.02 12.37 8.35
CA GLN A 38 8.98 11.63 7.55
C GLN A 38 8.43 10.26 7.15
N ARG A 39 7.77 9.55 8.07
CA ARG A 39 7.14 8.26 7.79
C ARG A 39 5.99 8.39 6.80
N ASP A 40 5.11 9.38 6.97
CA ASP A 40 3.99 9.62 6.06
C ASP A 40 4.47 9.95 4.65
N THR A 41 5.49 10.82 4.56
CA THR A 41 6.12 11.20 3.28
C THR A 41 6.74 10.00 2.58
N ASN A 42 7.45 9.14 3.32
CA ASN A 42 8.05 7.93 2.76
C ASN A 42 6.98 6.94 2.25
N ASN A 43 5.92 6.72 3.04
CA ASN A 43 4.84 5.82 2.65
C ASN A 43 4.09 6.33 1.40
N LYS A 44 3.80 7.63 1.34
CA LYS A 44 3.20 8.27 0.16
C LYS A 44 4.14 8.26 -1.04
N GLY A 45 5.44 8.42 -0.82
CA GLY A 45 6.46 8.30 -1.86
C GLY A 45 6.43 6.92 -2.51
N ILE A 46 6.32 5.85 -1.71
CA ILE A 46 6.18 4.48 -2.23
C ILE A 46 4.87 4.31 -3.00
N GLU A 47 3.76 4.85 -2.48
CA GLU A 47 2.48 4.80 -3.18
C GLU A 47 2.57 5.48 -4.55
N ILE A 48 3.13 6.70 -4.65
CA ILE A 48 3.26 7.43 -5.91
C ILE A 48 4.14 6.69 -6.92
N GLN A 49 5.20 6.04 -6.43
CA GLN A 49 6.14 5.28 -7.27
C GLN A 49 5.64 3.90 -7.66
N THR A 50 4.61 3.38 -6.98
CA THR A 50 3.99 2.10 -7.32
C THR A 50 2.91 2.33 -8.35
N ASP A 51 2.95 1.61 -9.46
CA ASP A 51 1.88 1.62 -10.45
C ASP A 51 1.78 0.24 -11.11
N ILE A 52 0.57 -0.13 -11.51
CA ILE A 52 0.31 -1.41 -12.17
C ILE A 52 -0.65 -1.24 -13.34
N LYS A 53 -0.49 -2.13 -14.32
CA LYS A 53 -1.43 -2.27 -15.43
C LYS A 53 -1.83 -3.71 -15.65
N ILE A 54 -3.13 -3.94 -15.80
CA ILE A 54 -3.66 -5.22 -16.28
C ILE A 54 -3.43 -5.25 -17.78
N VAL A 55 -2.70 -6.25 -18.27
CA VAL A 55 -2.28 -6.37 -19.68
C VAL A 55 -2.99 -7.51 -20.40
N ASN A 56 -4.06 -8.05 -19.80
CA ASN A 56 -4.93 -9.03 -20.46
C ASN A 56 -5.65 -8.40 -21.66
N ASP A 57 -5.94 -9.24 -22.66
CA ASP A 57 -6.88 -8.91 -23.72
C ASP A 57 -8.32 -9.04 -23.19
N PRO A 58 -9.12 -7.94 -23.15
CA PRO A 58 -10.49 -7.98 -22.63
C PRO A 58 -11.46 -8.81 -23.49
N ASP A 59 -11.17 -8.97 -24.79
CA ASP A 59 -12.00 -9.77 -25.71
C ASP A 59 -11.66 -11.26 -25.64
N ASN A 60 -10.46 -11.61 -25.16
CA ASN A 60 -9.98 -12.98 -25.04
C ASN A 60 -9.31 -13.23 -23.69
N MET A 61 -10.11 -13.13 -22.62
CA MET A 61 -9.63 -13.37 -21.26
C MET A 61 -9.28 -14.85 -21.07
N PRO A 62 -8.05 -15.20 -20.64
CA PRO A 62 -7.67 -16.60 -20.46
C PRO A 62 -8.44 -17.25 -19.30
N TYR A 63 -9.44 -18.06 -19.65
CA TYR A 63 -10.26 -18.81 -18.71
C TYR A 63 -10.40 -20.27 -19.13
N ASN A 64 -9.95 -21.20 -18.27
CA ASN A 64 -10.09 -22.62 -18.49
C ASN A 64 -11.33 -23.15 -17.76
N LYS A 65 -12.41 -23.42 -18.51
CA LYS A 65 -13.68 -23.95 -17.98
C LYS A 65 -13.54 -25.34 -17.34
N SER A 66 -12.58 -26.16 -17.76
CA SER A 66 -12.38 -27.52 -17.21
C SER A 66 -11.74 -27.47 -15.82
N THR A 67 -10.86 -26.50 -15.58
CA THR A 67 -10.16 -26.33 -14.29
C THR A 67 -10.68 -25.15 -13.47
N ASN A 68 -11.68 -24.41 -13.97
CA ASN A 68 -12.18 -23.16 -13.40
C ASN A 68 -11.04 -22.15 -13.12
N LEU A 69 -10.04 -22.07 -14.00
CA LEU A 69 -8.86 -21.25 -13.76
C LEU A 69 -8.90 -19.98 -14.61
N LEU A 70 -8.93 -18.83 -13.96
CA LEU A 70 -8.79 -17.51 -14.58
C LEU A 70 -7.35 -17.04 -14.42
N THR A 71 -6.70 -16.69 -15.53
CA THR A 71 -5.32 -16.17 -15.53
C THR A 71 -5.31 -14.69 -15.84
N ILE A 72 -4.78 -13.90 -14.90
CA ILE A 72 -4.68 -12.45 -14.97
C ILE A 72 -3.20 -12.08 -15.09
N TYR A 73 -2.86 -11.23 -16.04
CA TYR A 73 -1.53 -10.69 -16.25
C TYR A 73 -1.48 -9.24 -15.79
N VAL A 74 -0.62 -8.96 -14.83
CA VAL A 74 -0.48 -7.62 -14.23
C VAL A 74 0.98 -7.20 -14.32
N LYS A 75 1.24 -6.15 -15.10
CA LYS A 75 2.57 -5.57 -15.25
C LYS A 75 2.80 -4.49 -14.19
N ASN A 76 3.98 -4.49 -13.58
CA ASN A 76 4.43 -3.37 -12.76
C ASN A 76 4.94 -2.26 -13.68
N THR A 77 4.20 -1.15 -13.75
CA THR A 77 4.54 0.05 -14.51
C THR A 77 5.13 1.16 -13.63
N GLY A 78 5.25 0.90 -12.33
CA GLY A 78 5.88 1.79 -11.37
C GLY A 78 7.40 1.76 -11.43
N SER A 79 8.02 2.58 -10.59
CA SER A 79 9.49 2.68 -10.46
C SER A 79 10.05 1.88 -9.28
N VAL A 80 9.20 1.21 -8.50
CA VAL A 80 9.60 0.39 -7.34
C VAL A 80 9.06 -1.04 -7.44
N PRO A 81 9.76 -2.03 -6.86
CA PRO A 81 9.28 -3.41 -6.83
C PRO A 81 8.07 -3.58 -5.91
N ILE A 82 7.14 -4.45 -6.29
CA ILE A 82 6.01 -4.84 -5.45
C ILE A 82 6.49 -5.96 -4.51
N THR A 83 6.73 -5.59 -3.24
CA THR A 83 7.37 -6.47 -2.26
C THR A 83 6.42 -7.47 -1.59
N ASN A 84 5.13 -7.18 -1.55
CA ASN A 84 4.12 -7.99 -0.86
C ASN A 84 3.10 -8.56 -1.84
N ALA A 85 3.56 -9.32 -2.85
CA ALA A 85 2.69 -9.90 -3.87
C ALA A 85 1.55 -10.73 -3.25
N SER A 86 1.79 -11.48 -2.16
CA SER A 86 0.77 -12.27 -1.46
C SER A 86 -0.36 -11.44 -0.82
N LYS A 87 -0.18 -10.13 -0.64
CA LYS A 87 -1.22 -9.20 -0.15
C LYS A 87 -2.03 -8.56 -1.29
N THR A 88 -1.82 -9.00 -2.52
CA THR A 88 -2.63 -8.56 -3.68
C THR A 88 -4.07 -9.01 -3.47
N LEU A 89 -4.99 -8.09 -3.73
CA LEU A 89 -6.43 -8.32 -3.67
C LEU A 89 -6.98 -8.28 -5.09
N VAL A 90 -7.71 -9.32 -5.48
CA VAL A 90 -8.43 -9.38 -6.75
C VAL A 90 -9.92 -9.26 -6.47
N LEU A 91 -10.59 -8.39 -7.20
CA LEU A 91 -12.03 -8.14 -7.09
C LEU A 91 -12.69 -8.47 -8.43
N ILE A 92 -13.71 -9.31 -8.40
CA ILE A 92 -14.55 -9.61 -9.56
C ILE A 92 -16.00 -9.28 -9.22
N ASN A 93 -16.59 -8.30 -9.93
CA ASN A 93 -17.94 -7.78 -9.66
C ASN A 93 -18.18 -7.43 -8.17
N GLY A 94 -17.14 -6.94 -7.48
CA GLY A 94 -17.19 -6.58 -6.07
C GLY A 94 -16.87 -7.72 -5.09
N THR A 95 -16.75 -8.96 -5.54
CA THR A 95 -16.33 -10.09 -4.70
C THR A 95 -14.81 -10.13 -4.56
N ALA A 96 -14.32 -10.16 -3.33
CA ALA A 96 -12.90 -10.12 -2.98
C ALA A 96 -12.27 -11.52 -2.92
N PHE A 97 -11.11 -11.69 -3.54
CA PHE A 97 -10.26 -12.88 -3.51
C PHE A 97 -8.84 -12.49 -3.10
N SER A 98 -8.26 -13.19 -2.14
CA SER A 98 -6.91 -12.90 -1.63
C SER A 98 -6.27 -14.13 -0.98
N GLY A 99 -4.96 -14.11 -0.80
CA GLY A 99 -4.25 -15.17 -0.08
C GLY A 99 -4.33 -16.51 -0.81
N ASN A 100 -4.92 -17.52 -0.17
CA ASN A 100 -4.92 -18.90 -0.66
C ASN A 100 -5.71 -19.13 -1.95
N ASP A 101 -6.61 -18.21 -2.31
CA ASP A 101 -7.39 -18.29 -3.55
C ASP A 101 -6.57 -17.87 -4.79
N LEU A 102 -5.42 -17.23 -4.57
CA LEU A 102 -4.57 -16.65 -5.60
C LEU A 102 -3.21 -17.32 -5.62
N VAL A 103 -2.81 -17.83 -6.78
CA VAL A 103 -1.43 -18.25 -7.03
C VAL A 103 -0.77 -17.21 -7.91
N ILE A 104 0.21 -16.50 -7.36
CA ILE A 104 0.94 -15.43 -8.06
C ILE A 104 2.35 -15.93 -8.39
N SER A 105 2.71 -15.86 -9.66
CA SER A 105 4.06 -16.13 -10.16
C SER A 105 4.49 -15.04 -11.13
N MET A 106 5.79 -14.90 -11.38
CA MET A 106 6.29 -13.93 -12.37
C MET A 106 6.39 -14.60 -13.73
N LEU A 107 5.87 -13.93 -14.75
CA LEU A 107 6.03 -14.35 -16.14
C LEU A 107 7.53 -14.31 -16.49
N GLY A 108 8.06 -15.40 -17.03
CA GLY A 108 9.51 -15.50 -17.31
C GLY A 108 10.38 -15.91 -16.13
N GLY A 109 9.80 -16.18 -14.95
CA GLY A 109 10.52 -16.78 -13.82
C GLY A 109 11.33 -15.81 -12.96
N ALA A 110 11.04 -14.50 -13.03
CA ALA A 110 11.65 -13.52 -12.14
C ALA A 110 11.41 -13.86 -10.66
N THR A 111 12.37 -13.51 -9.80
CA THR A 111 12.33 -13.80 -8.36
C THR A 111 11.47 -12.80 -7.57
N GLY A 112 11.01 -11.74 -8.22
CA GLY A 112 10.21 -10.68 -7.61
C GLY A 112 9.49 -9.85 -8.66
N TRP A 113 8.53 -9.06 -8.21
CA TRP A 113 7.71 -8.22 -9.08
C TRP A 113 8.36 -6.84 -9.26
N PHE A 114 9.51 -6.84 -9.92
CA PHE A 114 10.29 -5.63 -10.22
C PHE A 114 9.58 -4.72 -11.24
N PRO A 115 10.00 -3.46 -11.37
CA PRO A 115 9.57 -2.61 -12.47
C PRO A 115 9.71 -3.33 -13.83
N GLU A 116 8.74 -3.14 -14.71
CA GLU A 116 8.62 -3.80 -16.02
C GLU A 116 8.33 -5.30 -16.00
N GLU A 117 8.34 -5.96 -14.85
CA GLU A 117 7.98 -7.37 -14.73
C GLU A 117 6.46 -7.57 -14.71
N THR A 118 6.03 -8.71 -15.29
CA THR A 118 4.61 -9.09 -15.35
C THR A 118 4.34 -10.26 -14.42
N ALA A 119 3.42 -10.07 -13.47
CA ALA A 119 2.91 -11.15 -12.64
C ALA A 119 1.77 -11.86 -13.36
N MET A 120 1.78 -13.19 -13.28
CA MET A 120 0.69 -14.09 -13.63
C MET A 120 -0.04 -14.47 -12.33
N ILE A 121 -1.30 -14.04 -12.23
CA ILE A 121 -2.18 -14.33 -11.10
C ILE A 121 -3.20 -15.35 -11.58
N ASN A 122 -3.16 -16.54 -10.99
CA ASN A 122 -4.12 -17.60 -11.24
C ASN A 122 -5.15 -17.63 -10.11
N LEU A 123 -6.43 -17.47 -10.47
CA LEU A 123 -7.57 -17.51 -9.58
C LEU A 123 -8.48 -18.68 -9.96
N THR A 124 -8.78 -19.54 -8.99
CA THR A 124 -9.73 -20.64 -9.20
C THR A 124 -11.16 -20.15 -8.91
N ILE A 125 -11.96 -19.97 -9.95
CA ILE A 125 -13.33 -19.45 -9.86
C ILE A 125 -14.24 -20.04 -10.96
N SER A 126 -15.48 -20.38 -10.59
CA SER A 126 -16.51 -20.76 -11.56
C SER A 126 -17.24 -19.52 -12.08
N LEU A 127 -17.00 -19.18 -13.34
CA LEU A 127 -17.64 -18.07 -14.05
C LEU A 127 -18.57 -18.62 -15.14
N SER A 128 -19.78 -18.10 -15.22
CA SER A 128 -20.67 -18.33 -16.36
C SER A 128 -20.28 -17.43 -17.52
N SER A 129 -20.87 -17.64 -18.69
CA SER A 129 -20.74 -16.65 -19.77
C SER A 129 -21.39 -15.33 -19.36
N GLY A 130 -20.76 -14.21 -19.72
CA GLY A 130 -21.22 -12.87 -19.37
C GLY A 130 -20.10 -11.86 -19.13
N TYR A 131 -20.51 -10.64 -18.79
CA TYR A 131 -19.62 -9.51 -18.53
C TYR A 131 -19.21 -9.42 -17.06
N TYR A 132 -17.93 -9.16 -16.84
CA TYR A 132 -17.33 -9.05 -15.51
C TYR A 132 -16.40 -7.83 -15.43
N GLU A 133 -16.40 -7.15 -14.29
CA GLU A 133 -15.39 -6.15 -13.94
C GLU A 133 -14.34 -6.78 -13.04
N LEU A 134 -13.10 -6.78 -13.50
CA LEU A 134 -11.92 -7.17 -12.74
C LEU A 134 -11.24 -5.92 -12.19
N LYS A 135 -10.86 -5.96 -10.92
CA LYS A 135 -9.98 -4.97 -10.30
C LYS A 135 -8.89 -5.68 -9.51
N VAL A 136 -7.64 -5.30 -9.75
CA VAL A 136 -6.49 -5.81 -8.99
C VAL A 136 -5.93 -4.68 -8.16
N VAL A 137 -5.77 -4.90 -6.86
CA VAL A 137 -5.22 -3.94 -5.90
C VAL A 137 -3.93 -4.51 -5.31
N VAL A 138 -2.86 -3.72 -5.34
CA VAL A 138 -1.52 -4.07 -4.86
C VAL A 138 -1.08 -3.17 -3.70
N GLN A 139 0.21 -3.23 -3.35
CA GLN A 139 0.83 -2.43 -2.31
C GLN A 139 0.49 -0.93 -2.44
N GLY A 140 0.24 -0.28 -1.30
CA GLY A 140 -0.11 1.15 -1.27
C GLY A 140 -1.54 1.45 -1.72
N GLY A 141 -2.38 0.43 -1.96
CA GLY A 141 -3.76 0.63 -2.40
C GLY A 141 -3.88 1.02 -3.88
N LYS A 142 -2.78 0.94 -4.65
CA LYS A 142 -2.80 1.14 -6.09
C LYS A 142 -3.54 0.02 -6.77
N TYR A 143 -4.34 0.37 -7.76
CA TYR A 143 -5.19 -0.58 -8.44
C TYR A 143 -5.31 -0.25 -9.91
N ASP A 144 -5.62 -1.28 -10.69
CA ASP A 144 -6.08 -1.13 -12.06
C ASP A 144 -7.34 -1.97 -12.26
N LYS A 145 -8.13 -1.61 -13.27
CA LYS A 145 -9.40 -2.27 -13.55
C LYS A 145 -9.59 -2.50 -15.05
N ILE A 146 -10.23 -3.60 -15.38
CA ILE A 146 -10.61 -3.94 -16.75
C ILE A 146 -11.98 -4.62 -16.75
N SER A 147 -12.77 -4.33 -17.78
CA SER A 147 -14.01 -5.06 -18.05
C SER A 147 -13.73 -6.10 -19.12
N PHE A 148 -14.17 -7.33 -18.90
CA PHE A 148 -13.95 -8.45 -19.82
C PHE A 148 -15.22 -9.27 -19.97
N ASN A 149 -15.29 -10.04 -21.05
CA ASN A 149 -16.39 -10.95 -21.33
C ASN A 149 -15.90 -12.40 -21.30
N ILE A 150 -16.66 -13.28 -20.67
CA ILE A 150 -16.46 -14.74 -20.77
C ILE A 150 -17.51 -15.29 -21.72
N ILE A 151 -17.05 -16.03 -22.74
CA ILE A 151 -17.88 -16.72 -23.74
C ILE A 151 -17.95 -18.19 -23.37
#